data_AF-A0A842WS65-F1
#
_entry.id   AF-A0A842WS65-F1
#
_cell.length_a   1.000
_cell.length_b   1.000
_cell.length_c   1.000
_cell.angle_alpha   90.00
_cell.angle_beta   90.00
_cell.angle_gamma   90.00
#
_symmetry.space_group_name_H-M   'P 1'
#
loop_
_entity.id
_entity.type
_entity.pdbx_description
1 polymer ?
#
loop_
_entity_poly.entity_id
_entity_poly.type
_entity_poly.pdbx_seq_one_letter_code
_entity_poly.pdbx_strand_id
1 'polypeptide(L)'
;MNSVEKKGAVVGTIVFSGIALLLLIASSNTFSVVTLLMISATGLIGVVCSKDSTAGEIVESRAVAKKEVHPIEEYVPEVEIPDAVLESLPIETIEGIGKAYGEDLRNAGISTVYDLMKSNAEDVAKICDVGIDVASRWIAMSKFAWLKSVSEEDAEAIVYGGGILGLGELAIANPEELLEDIKRAVDLGHVQVPRGYTFNLEMVKKWIEEAKSHTK
;
A
#
# COMPACT_ATOMS: atom_id res chain seq x y z
N MET A 1 -1.96 29.62 -51.29
CA MET A 1 -3.19 30.28 -51.77
C MET A 1 -4.36 29.45 -51.24
N ASN A 2 -5.28 29.88 -50.39
CA ASN A 2 -5.63 31.21 -49.89
C ASN A 2 -6.12 31.11 -48.43
N SER A 3 -5.75 32.13 -47.68
CA SER A 3 -6.30 32.57 -46.40
C SER A 3 -7.74 33.05 -46.59
N VAL A 4 -8.63 32.79 -45.61
CA VAL A 4 -9.65 33.77 -45.17
C VAL A 4 -9.91 33.57 -43.67
N GLU A 5 -9.41 34.51 -42.85
CA GLU A 5 -9.95 34.86 -41.53
C GLU A 5 -11.41 35.29 -41.63
N LYS A 6 -12.25 34.97 -40.63
CA LYS A 6 -13.18 35.96 -40.04
C LYS A 6 -13.37 35.74 -38.54
N LYS A 7 -13.11 36.82 -37.81
CA LYS A 7 -13.32 37.06 -36.38
C LYS A 7 -14.82 37.17 -36.06
N GLY A 8 -15.19 36.78 -34.84
CA GLY A 8 -16.49 37.08 -34.26
C GLY A 8 -16.57 36.62 -32.81
N ALA A 9 -16.22 37.51 -31.87
CA ALA A 9 -16.51 37.36 -30.46
C ALA A 9 -17.97 37.80 -30.19
N VAL A 10 -18.72 37.03 -29.41
CA VAL A 10 -19.95 37.49 -28.75
C VAL A 10 -19.95 37.02 -27.30
N VAL A 11 -20.32 37.98 -26.45
CA VAL A 11 -20.31 38.05 -24.99
C VAL A 11 -21.67 37.60 -24.43
N GLY A 12 -21.66 37.07 -23.19
CA GLY A 12 -22.84 36.96 -22.29
C GLY A 12 -23.45 35.55 -22.21
N THR A 13 -23.88 35.00 -21.07
CA THR A 13 -24.24 35.61 -19.78
C THR A 13 -24.26 34.52 -18.69
N ILE A 14 -24.02 34.95 -17.46
CA ILE A 14 -23.99 34.21 -16.20
C ILE A 14 -25.39 33.72 -15.78
N VAL A 15 -25.49 32.50 -15.23
CA VAL A 15 -26.58 32.13 -14.31
C VAL A 15 -25.97 31.43 -13.08
N PHE A 16 -25.78 32.20 -12.01
CA PHE A 16 -25.64 31.69 -10.65
C PHE A 16 -27.05 31.39 -10.13
N SER A 17 -27.34 30.14 -9.77
CA SER A 17 -28.54 29.80 -8.98
C SER A 17 -28.13 29.72 -7.51
N GLY A 18 -28.62 30.67 -6.73
CA GLY A 18 -28.32 30.82 -5.32
C GLY A 18 -29.12 29.86 -4.46
N ILE A 19 -28.46 29.30 -3.45
CA ILE A 19 -29.11 28.81 -2.24
C ILE A 19 -28.36 29.42 -1.06
N ALA A 20 -28.89 30.55 -0.61
CA ALA A 20 -28.79 31.09 0.74
C ALA A 20 -30.27 31.19 1.18
N LEU A 21 -30.75 30.94 2.38
CA LEU A 21 -30.22 30.98 3.74
C LEU A 21 -31.42 30.56 4.62
N LEU A 22 -31.23 29.80 5.70
CA LEU A 22 -31.95 30.10 6.96
C LEU A 22 -31.35 29.32 8.14
N LEU A 23 -30.48 30.04 8.85
CA LEU A 23 -30.04 29.75 10.21
C LEU A 23 -31.18 30.10 11.19
N LEU A 24 -31.50 29.18 12.10
CA LEU A 24 -32.07 29.52 13.40
C LEU A 24 -31.06 29.13 14.47
N ILE A 25 -30.42 30.16 15.05
CA ILE A 25 -29.54 30.06 16.21
C ILE A 25 -30.40 30.27 17.46
N ALA A 26 -30.26 29.39 18.45
CA ALA A 26 -30.53 29.70 19.85
C ALA A 26 -29.28 29.32 20.67
N SER A 27 -28.64 30.37 21.19
CA SER A 27 -27.73 30.52 22.34
C SER A 27 -27.56 29.32 23.29
N SER A 28 -26.41 29.05 23.92
CA SER A 28 -25.42 29.97 24.51
C SER A 28 -24.11 29.23 24.83
N ASN A 29 -22.95 29.70 24.36
CA ASN A 29 -21.80 30.04 25.20
C ASN A 29 -20.61 30.49 24.33
N THR A 30 -19.93 31.50 24.84
CA THR A 30 -18.89 32.32 24.21
C THR A 30 -17.58 31.55 24.03
N PHE A 31 -17.08 31.45 22.80
CA PHE A 31 -15.64 31.41 22.57
C PHE A 31 -15.30 32.00 21.19
N SER A 32 -14.73 33.20 21.21
CA SER A 32 -14.17 33.90 20.05
C SER A 32 -12.86 33.26 19.64
N VAL A 33 -12.74 32.78 18.39
CA VAL A 33 -11.52 32.96 17.59
C VAL A 33 -11.94 33.23 16.14
N VAL A 34 -11.33 34.28 15.61
CA VAL A 34 -11.66 35.04 14.40
C VAL A 34 -11.25 34.29 13.14
N THR A 35 -12.22 34.00 12.26
CA THR A 35 -11.97 33.60 10.87
C THR A 35 -11.82 34.86 10.03
N LEU A 36 -10.59 35.22 9.66
CA LEU A 36 -10.32 36.34 8.76
C LEU A 36 -10.25 35.86 7.31
N LEU A 37 -11.35 36.04 6.59
CA LEU A 37 -11.50 35.77 5.17
C LEU A 37 -11.31 37.09 4.42
N MET A 38 -10.12 37.33 3.87
CA MET A 38 -9.83 38.53 3.06
C MET A 38 -10.00 38.21 1.58
N ILE A 39 -11.13 38.64 1.03
CA ILE A 39 -11.35 38.86 -0.40
C ILE A 39 -11.09 40.35 -0.66
N SER A 40 -10.09 40.68 -1.49
CA SER A 40 -10.01 41.96 -2.21
C SER A 40 -9.20 41.75 -3.48
N ALA A 41 -9.87 41.74 -4.64
CA ALA A 41 -10.05 42.89 -5.53
C ALA A 41 -8.77 43.27 -6.31
N THR A 42 -8.74 42.77 -7.56
CA THR A 42 -8.26 43.43 -8.79
C THR A 42 -7.18 44.52 -8.69
N GLY A 43 -6.02 44.23 -9.30
CA GLY A 43 -5.07 45.24 -9.74
C GLY A 43 -4.17 44.67 -10.84
N LEU A 44 -4.30 45.18 -12.07
CA LEU A 44 -3.35 44.97 -13.16
C LEU A 44 -1.92 45.23 -12.67
N ILE A 45 -1.02 44.25 -12.81
CA ILE A 45 0.42 44.49 -12.78
C ILE A 45 0.95 44.16 -14.17
N GLY A 46 1.56 45.19 -14.75
CA GLY A 46 1.95 45.26 -16.14
C GLY A 46 3.08 44.32 -16.53
N VAL A 47 3.08 44.00 -17.81
CA VAL A 47 4.23 43.54 -18.56
C VAL A 47 5.33 44.61 -18.45
N VAL A 48 6.44 44.25 -17.81
CA VAL A 48 7.74 44.89 -18.03
C VAL A 48 8.67 43.83 -18.58
N CYS A 49 8.99 43.96 -19.86
CA CYS A 49 10.12 43.29 -20.47
C CYS A 49 11.40 43.90 -19.90
N SER A 50 12.19 43.11 -19.17
CA SER A 50 13.62 43.34 -19.05
C SER A 50 14.36 42.10 -19.52
N LYS A 51 15.05 42.31 -20.65
CA LYS A 51 16.12 41.51 -21.19
C LYS A 51 17.32 41.72 -20.26
N ASP A 52 17.89 40.66 -19.72
CA ASP A 52 19.35 40.45 -19.68
C ASP A 52 19.74 39.16 -18.94
N SER A 53 20.27 38.25 -19.75
CA SER A 53 21.34 37.28 -19.52
C SER A 53 21.90 37.14 -18.10
N THR A 54 21.56 36.03 -17.43
CA THR A 54 22.52 35.24 -16.66
C THR A 54 22.20 33.75 -16.78
N ALA A 55 23.24 32.98 -17.06
CA ALA A 55 23.21 31.54 -17.21
C ALA A 55 22.73 30.87 -15.91
N GLY A 56 21.62 30.13 -16.02
CA GLY A 56 21.17 29.16 -15.04
C GLY A 56 20.93 27.85 -15.77
N GLU A 57 21.85 26.92 -15.60
CA GLU A 57 21.75 25.54 -16.06
C GLU A 57 20.49 24.91 -15.48
N ILE A 58 19.50 24.63 -16.34
CA ILE A 58 18.38 23.77 -15.98
C ILE A 58 18.94 22.36 -15.94
N VAL A 59 19.35 21.92 -14.75
CA VAL A 59 19.58 20.51 -14.48
C VAL A 59 18.20 19.86 -14.46
N GLU A 60 17.79 19.40 -15.64
CA GLU A 60 16.64 18.54 -15.81
C GLU A 60 16.94 17.23 -15.07
N SER A 61 16.40 17.12 -13.85
CA SER A 61 16.45 15.89 -13.08
C SER A 61 15.62 14.85 -13.81
N ARG A 62 16.32 14.06 -14.63
CA ARG A 62 15.80 12.86 -15.26
C ARG A 62 15.38 11.92 -14.12
N ALA A 63 14.10 11.93 -13.79
CA ALA A 63 13.48 10.88 -12.99
C ALA A 63 13.73 9.57 -13.73
N VAL A 64 14.73 8.82 -13.28
CA VAL A 64 14.96 7.46 -13.74
C VAL A 64 13.80 6.66 -13.18
N ALA A 65 12.80 6.41 -14.02
CA ALA A 65 11.77 5.44 -13.74
C ALA A 65 12.47 4.11 -13.43
N LYS A 66 12.48 3.74 -12.15
CA LYS A 66 12.91 2.42 -11.69
C LYS A 66 12.01 1.43 -12.42
N LYS A 67 12.57 0.71 -13.38
CA LYS A 67 11.86 -0.35 -14.09
C LYS A 67 11.58 -1.44 -13.06
N GLU A 68 10.35 -1.50 -12.57
CA GLU A 68 9.84 -2.65 -11.83
C GLU A 68 9.88 -3.85 -12.79
N VAL A 69 10.93 -4.65 -12.66
CA VAL A 69 11.00 -5.96 -13.28
C VAL A 69 10.59 -6.92 -12.18
N HIS A 70 9.30 -7.24 -12.10
CA HIS A 70 8.84 -8.39 -11.34
C HIS A 70 9.17 -9.63 -12.18
N PRO A 71 10.09 -10.50 -11.74
CA PRO A 71 10.29 -11.79 -12.37
C PRO A 71 8.97 -12.55 -12.35
N ILE A 72 8.58 -13.13 -13.48
CA ILE A 72 7.40 -13.98 -13.54
C ILE A 72 7.80 -15.28 -12.82
N GLU A 73 7.39 -15.43 -11.57
CA GLU A 73 7.70 -16.62 -10.78
C GLU A 73 6.90 -17.81 -11.33
N GLU A 74 7.62 -18.87 -11.69
CA GLU A 74 7.03 -20.14 -12.10
C GLU A 74 6.82 -20.95 -10.83
N TYR A 75 5.58 -21.39 -10.58
CA TYR A 75 5.23 -22.15 -9.38
C TYR A 75 6.12 -23.39 -9.27
N VAL A 76 7.01 -23.37 -8.28
CA VAL A 76 7.75 -24.56 -7.85
C VAL A 76 6.88 -25.22 -6.77
N PRO A 77 6.51 -26.50 -6.91
CA PRO A 77 5.69 -27.18 -5.91
C PRO A 77 6.35 -27.07 -4.53
N GLU A 78 5.49 -26.90 -3.53
CA GLU A 78 5.83 -26.64 -2.14
C GLU A 78 6.93 -27.58 -1.64
N VAL A 79 7.98 -26.98 -1.04
CA VAL A 79 9.02 -27.74 -0.36
C VAL A 79 8.36 -28.47 0.80
N GLU A 80 8.24 -29.80 0.72
CA GLU A 80 7.79 -30.65 1.83
C GLU A 80 8.79 -30.57 2.99
N ILE A 81 8.70 -29.53 3.82
CA ILE A 81 9.16 -29.57 5.21
C ILE A 81 7.97 -29.23 6.11
N PRO A 82 7.06 -30.20 6.34
CA PRO A 82 5.80 -29.98 7.05
C PRO A 82 5.95 -29.87 8.58
N ASP A 83 7.09 -29.40 9.10
CA ASP A 83 7.38 -29.18 10.53
C ASP A 83 8.73 -28.42 10.71
N ALA A 84 8.96 -27.33 9.96
CA ALA A 84 10.15 -26.54 10.23
C ALA A 84 10.00 -25.88 11.62
N VAL A 85 10.94 -26.17 12.51
CA VAL A 85 11.10 -25.45 13.77
C VAL A 85 11.20 -23.97 13.41
N LEU A 86 10.25 -23.15 13.88
CA LEU A 86 10.12 -21.72 13.54
C LEU A 86 11.47 -20.99 13.62
N GLU A 87 12.29 -21.38 14.60
CA GLU A 87 13.65 -20.93 14.87
C GLU A 87 14.69 -21.33 13.80
N SER A 88 14.30 -22.02 12.73
CA SER A 88 15.19 -22.49 11.65
C SER A 88 14.73 -22.11 10.24
N LEU A 89 13.51 -21.58 10.09
CA LEU A 89 13.01 -21.10 8.80
C LEU A 89 13.78 -19.85 8.37
N PRO A 90 14.42 -19.85 7.19
CA PRO A 90 15.12 -18.68 6.66
C PRO A 90 14.19 -17.47 6.51
N ILE A 91 14.72 -16.27 6.76
CA ILE A 91 13.94 -15.04 6.65
C ILE A 91 13.41 -14.77 5.22
N GLU A 92 14.11 -15.27 4.20
CA GLU A 92 13.69 -15.13 2.79
C GLU A 92 12.49 -15.99 2.38
N THR A 93 11.94 -16.82 3.28
CA THR A 93 10.64 -17.49 3.09
C THR A 93 9.47 -16.51 3.15
N ILE A 94 9.70 -15.28 3.59
CA ILE A 94 8.65 -14.24 3.63
C ILE A 94 8.60 -13.52 2.30
N GLU A 95 7.44 -13.54 1.65
CA GLU A 95 7.22 -12.87 0.37
C GLU A 95 7.59 -11.37 0.44
N GLY A 96 8.31 -10.92 -0.59
CA GLY A 96 8.93 -9.59 -0.64
C GLY A 96 10.28 -9.46 0.10
N ILE A 97 10.72 -10.44 0.89
CA ILE A 97 12.09 -10.47 1.47
C ILE A 97 13.00 -11.31 0.58
N GLY A 98 13.51 -10.69 -0.48
CA GLY A 98 14.57 -11.29 -1.28
C GLY A 98 15.94 -11.27 -0.59
N LYS A 99 16.92 -11.90 -1.24
CA LYS A 99 18.31 -12.04 -0.75
C LYS A 99 18.93 -10.74 -0.20
N ALA A 100 18.65 -9.59 -0.82
CA ALA A 100 19.20 -8.31 -0.38
C ALA A 100 18.70 -7.92 1.01
N TYR A 101 17.38 -7.87 1.20
CA TYR A 101 16.78 -7.59 2.51
C TYR A 101 17.08 -8.68 3.53
N GLY A 102 17.13 -9.95 3.11
CA GLY A 102 17.53 -11.06 3.97
C GLY A 102 18.97 -10.93 4.48
N GLU A 103 19.90 -10.42 3.67
CA GLU A 103 21.27 -10.13 4.09
C GLU A 103 21.32 -8.98 5.12
N ASP A 104 20.59 -7.90 4.89
CA ASP A 104 20.51 -6.77 5.82
C ASP A 104 19.94 -7.20 7.19
N LEU A 105 18.86 -7.98 7.19
CA LEU A 105 18.22 -8.50 8.40
C LEU A 105 19.15 -9.46 9.16
N ARG A 106 19.81 -10.39 8.47
CA ARG A 106 20.80 -11.29 9.10
C ARG A 106 21.95 -10.52 9.75
N ASN A 107 22.47 -9.50 9.07
CA ASN A 107 23.54 -8.66 9.60
C ASN A 107 23.11 -7.90 10.86
N ALA A 108 21.81 -7.64 11.02
CA ALA A 108 21.20 -7.05 12.21
C ALA A 108 20.80 -8.09 13.28
N GLY A 109 21.06 -9.38 13.06
CA GLY A 109 20.72 -10.45 13.99
C GLY A 109 19.30 -11.03 13.84
N ILE A 110 18.57 -10.65 12.79
CA ILE A 110 17.24 -11.18 12.44
C ILE A 110 17.43 -12.20 11.31
N SER A 111 17.67 -13.47 11.66
CA SER A 111 18.07 -14.48 10.68
C SER A 111 16.95 -15.41 10.25
N THR A 112 15.89 -15.48 11.05
CA THR A 112 14.83 -16.48 10.89
C THR A 112 13.45 -15.83 10.89
N VAL A 113 12.46 -16.56 10.37
CA VAL A 113 11.04 -16.19 10.48
C VAL A 113 10.64 -15.91 11.93
N TYR A 114 11.18 -16.68 12.88
CA TYR A 114 10.95 -16.45 14.31
C TYR A 114 11.49 -15.11 14.80
N ASP A 115 12.71 -14.76 14.42
CA ASP A 115 13.34 -13.50 14.82
C ASP A 115 12.52 -12.32 14.28
N LEU A 116 12.08 -12.41 13.02
CA LEU A 116 11.24 -11.38 12.41
C LEU A 116 9.89 -11.26 13.09
N MET A 117 9.23 -12.39 13.40
CA MET A 117 7.95 -12.39 14.10
C MET A 117 8.01 -11.67 15.45
N LYS A 118 9.18 -11.67 16.10
CA LYS A 118 9.45 -10.97 17.37
C LYS A 118 9.96 -9.55 17.21
N SER A 119 10.27 -9.13 15.99
CA SER A 119 10.85 -7.83 15.71
C SER A 119 9.81 -6.72 15.76
N ASN A 120 10.30 -5.49 15.87
CA ASN A 120 9.49 -4.28 15.78
C ASN A 120 9.52 -3.73 14.35
N ALA A 121 8.39 -3.24 13.85
CA ALA A 121 8.25 -2.80 12.45
C ALA A 121 9.13 -1.59 12.15
N GLU A 122 9.29 -0.65 13.08
CA GLU A 122 10.15 0.52 12.91
C GLU A 122 11.63 0.13 12.79
N ASP A 123 12.08 -0.86 13.57
CA ASP A 123 13.45 -1.39 13.48
C ASP A 123 13.69 -2.10 12.15
N VAL A 124 12.77 -2.97 11.74
CA VAL A 124 12.86 -3.69 10.45
C VAL A 124 12.84 -2.71 9.28
N ALA A 125 11.94 -1.73 9.31
CA ALA A 125 11.85 -0.68 8.30
C ALA A 125 13.16 0.11 8.16
N LYS A 126 13.78 0.44 9.30
CA LYS A 126 15.07 1.14 9.33
C LYS A 126 16.23 0.28 8.83
N ILE A 127 16.26 -1.01 9.16
CA ILE A 127 17.30 -1.94 8.71
C ILE A 127 17.27 -2.08 7.18
N CYS A 128 16.07 -2.21 6.61
CA CYS A 128 15.88 -2.50 5.19
C CYS A 128 15.64 -1.26 4.31
N ASP A 129 15.61 -0.06 4.89
CA ASP A 129 15.24 1.20 4.19
C ASP A 129 13.90 1.09 3.43
N VAL A 130 12.87 0.60 4.12
CA VAL A 130 11.50 0.44 3.59
C VAL A 130 10.46 1.20 4.43
N GLY A 131 9.24 1.31 3.91
CA GLY A 131 8.11 1.85 4.67
C GLY A 131 7.75 0.96 5.87
N ILE A 132 7.31 1.57 6.97
CA ILE A 132 6.85 0.85 8.18
C ILE A 132 5.69 -0.10 7.85
N ASP A 133 4.84 0.26 6.88
CA ASP A 133 3.75 -0.58 6.42
C ASP A 133 4.24 -1.86 5.72
N VAL A 134 5.32 -1.79 4.94
CA VAL A 134 5.97 -2.96 4.33
C VAL A 134 6.55 -3.86 5.42
N ALA A 135 7.33 -3.29 6.34
CA ALA A 135 7.91 -4.03 7.46
C ALA A 135 6.84 -4.69 8.34
N SER A 136 5.75 -3.98 8.62
CA SER A 136 4.62 -4.52 9.39
C SER A 136 3.94 -5.69 8.67
N ARG A 137 3.84 -5.66 7.33
CA ARG A 137 3.29 -6.77 6.55
C ARG A 137 4.22 -7.98 6.53
N TRP A 138 5.53 -7.79 6.42
CA TRP A 138 6.49 -8.89 6.58
C TRP A 138 6.36 -9.58 7.94
N ILE A 139 6.26 -8.80 9.02
CA ILE A 139 6.03 -9.34 10.38
C ILE A 139 4.65 -10.01 10.51
N ALA A 140 3.63 -9.55 9.78
CA ALA A 140 2.35 -10.22 9.75
C ALA A 140 2.43 -11.58 9.03
N MET A 141 3.04 -11.62 7.85
CA MET A 141 3.23 -12.85 7.06
C MET A 141 4.05 -13.90 7.82
N SER A 142 5.05 -13.48 8.60
CA SER A 142 5.86 -14.39 9.41
C SER A 142 5.05 -15.14 10.48
N LYS A 143 3.86 -14.65 10.85
CA LYS A 143 2.94 -15.34 11.78
C LYS A 143 2.19 -16.50 11.12
N PHE A 144 2.16 -16.57 9.80
CA PHE A 144 1.45 -17.59 9.02
C PHE A 144 2.38 -18.53 8.27
N ALA A 145 3.57 -18.08 7.86
CA ALA A 145 4.53 -18.81 7.02
C ALA A 145 5.08 -20.14 7.60
N TRP A 146 4.70 -20.49 8.83
CA TRP A 146 5.08 -21.74 9.49
C TRP A 146 3.89 -22.69 9.69
N LEU A 147 2.68 -22.27 9.31
CA LEU A 147 1.50 -23.13 9.29
C LEU A 147 1.62 -24.12 8.13
N LYS A 148 1.36 -25.39 8.37
CA LYS A 148 1.54 -26.47 7.39
C LYS A 148 0.62 -26.35 6.19
N SER A 149 -0.50 -25.66 6.33
CA SER A 149 -1.47 -25.45 5.25
C SER A 149 -1.26 -24.14 4.48
N VAL A 150 -0.27 -23.32 4.86
CA VAL A 150 -0.03 -21.98 4.32
C VAL A 150 1.33 -21.94 3.61
N SER A 151 1.30 -21.76 2.30
CA SER A 151 2.47 -21.43 1.48
C SER A 151 2.85 -19.94 1.59
N GLU A 152 3.98 -19.54 1.00
CA GLU A 152 4.43 -18.14 0.97
C GLU A 152 3.37 -17.22 0.30
N GLU A 153 2.78 -17.68 -0.81
CA GLU A 153 1.67 -17.02 -1.53
C GLU A 153 0.41 -16.89 -0.67
N ASP A 154 0.12 -17.90 0.15
CA ASP A 154 -1.03 -17.90 1.04
C ASP A 154 -0.85 -16.87 2.16
N ALA A 155 0.37 -16.77 2.72
CA ALA A 155 0.69 -15.78 3.73
C ALA A 155 0.55 -14.36 3.17
N GLU A 156 1.02 -14.11 1.95
CA GLU A 156 0.79 -12.83 1.26
C GLU A 156 -0.70 -12.55 1.07
N ALA A 157 -1.46 -13.53 0.58
CA ALA A 157 -2.90 -13.38 0.35
C ALA A 157 -3.69 -13.10 1.63
N ILE A 158 -3.37 -13.78 2.75
CA ILE A 158 -3.99 -13.55 4.05
C ILE A 158 -3.76 -12.10 4.51
N VAL A 159 -2.55 -11.57 4.32
CA VAL A 159 -2.17 -10.23 4.80
C VAL A 159 -2.64 -9.12 3.85
N TYR A 160 -2.30 -9.19 2.56
CA TYR A 160 -2.62 -8.16 1.59
C TYR A 160 -4.05 -8.24 1.06
N GLY A 161 -4.55 -9.47 0.86
CA GLY A 161 -5.91 -9.70 0.40
C GLY A 161 -6.94 -9.67 1.53
N GLY A 162 -6.67 -10.43 2.60
CA GLY A 162 -7.56 -10.53 3.75
C GLY A 162 -7.46 -9.39 4.77
N GLY A 163 -6.36 -8.63 4.75
CA GLY A 163 -6.10 -7.60 5.78
C GLY A 163 -5.88 -8.19 7.18
N ILE A 164 -5.59 -9.49 7.29
CA ILE A 164 -5.47 -10.22 8.55
C ILE A 164 -4.01 -10.17 9.02
N LEU A 165 -3.77 -9.65 10.22
CA LEU A 165 -2.42 -9.37 10.73
C LEU A 165 -1.97 -10.32 11.84
N GLY A 166 -2.82 -11.28 12.24
CA GLY A 166 -2.47 -12.27 13.24
C GLY A 166 -3.36 -13.51 13.26
N LEU A 167 -2.86 -14.54 13.94
CA LEU A 167 -3.55 -15.85 14.05
C LEU A 167 -4.92 -15.75 14.70
N GLY A 168 -5.10 -14.87 15.69
CA GLY A 168 -6.40 -14.69 16.35
C GLY A 168 -7.48 -14.17 15.42
N GLU A 169 -7.12 -13.23 14.52
CA GLU A 169 -8.02 -12.70 13.50
C GLU A 169 -8.34 -13.77 12.44
N LEU A 170 -7.31 -14.50 11.98
CA LEU A 170 -7.50 -15.62 11.04
C LEU A 170 -8.42 -16.70 11.62
N ALA A 171 -8.23 -17.08 12.89
CA ALA A 171 -8.99 -18.13 13.55
C ALA A 171 -10.50 -17.86 13.65
N ILE A 172 -10.92 -16.58 13.58
CA ILE A 172 -12.33 -16.18 13.65
C ILE A 172 -12.88 -15.66 12.32
N ALA A 173 -12.07 -15.64 11.26
CA ALA A 173 -12.47 -15.15 9.95
C ALA A 173 -13.60 -15.99 9.36
N ASN A 174 -14.45 -15.34 8.56
CA ASN A 174 -15.42 -16.06 7.72
C ASN A 174 -14.70 -16.55 6.45
N PRO A 175 -14.73 -17.86 6.13
CA PRO A 175 -13.96 -18.42 5.02
C PRO A 175 -14.46 -17.97 3.65
N GLU A 176 -15.76 -17.74 3.48
CA GLU A 176 -16.33 -17.25 2.22
C GLU A 176 -15.97 -15.78 1.97
N GLU A 177 -16.09 -14.91 2.98
CA GLU A 177 -15.72 -13.49 2.90
C GLU A 177 -14.22 -13.33 2.65
N LEU A 178 -13.37 -14.05 3.40
CA LEU A 178 -11.92 -14.02 3.22
C LEU A 178 -11.50 -14.46 1.81
N LEU A 179 -12.14 -15.51 1.27
CA LEU A 179 -11.87 -15.94 -0.11
C LEU A 179 -12.28 -14.88 -1.14
N GLU A 180 -13.40 -14.18 -0.92
CA GLU A 180 -13.85 -13.10 -1.79
C GLU A 180 -12.85 -11.93 -1.80
N ASP A 181 -12.40 -11.51 -0.62
CA ASP A 181 -11.43 -10.41 -0.47
C ASP A 181 -10.08 -10.75 -1.12
N ILE A 182 -9.59 -11.98 -0.93
CA ILE A 182 -8.36 -12.45 -1.58
C ILE A 182 -8.51 -12.42 -3.10
N LYS A 183 -9.60 -12.97 -3.65
CA LYS A 183 -9.83 -12.97 -5.11
C LYS A 183 -9.89 -11.55 -5.67
N ARG A 184 -10.55 -10.65 -4.95
CA ARG A 184 -10.61 -9.23 -5.32
C ARG A 184 -9.23 -8.59 -5.31
N ALA A 185 -8.39 -8.89 -4.32
CA ALA A 185 -7.03 -8.37 -4.25
C ALA A 185 -6.15 -8.88 -5.39
N VAL A 186 -6.30 -10.15 -5.79
CA VAL A 186 -5.65 -10.70 -6.99
C VAL A 186 -6.14 -9.98 -8.26
N ASP A 187 -7.45 -9.79 -8.42
CA ASP A 187 -8.02 -9.10 -9.58
C ASP A 187 -7.55 -7.63 -9.69
N LEU A 188 -7.30 -6.98 -8.55
CA LEU A 188 -6.77 -5.62 -8.46
C LEU A 188 -5.23 -5.54 -8.57
N GLY A 189 -4.53 -6.68 -8.57
CA GLY A 189 -3.07 -6.75 -8.61
C GLY A 189 -2.40 -6.37 -7.29
N HIS A 190 -3.11 -6.44 -6.17
CA HIS A 190 -2.57 -6.21 -4.82
C HIS A 190 -1.90 -7.47 -4.23
N VAL A 191 -2.27 -8.64 -4.74
CA VAL A 191 -1.63 -9.94 -4.45
C VAL A 191 -1.20 -10.51 -5.79
N GLN A 192 0.06 -10.92 -5.90
CA GLN A 192 0.55 -11.57 -7.12
C GLN A 192 0.51 -13.08 -6.88
N VAL A 193 0.16 -13.84 -7.92
CA VAL A 193 0.18 -15.30 -7.82
C VAL A 193 0.87 -15.90 -9.04
N PRO A 194 1.67 -16.97 -8.87
CA PRO A 194 2.24 -17.70 -9.97
C PRO A 194 1.18 -18.21 -10.96
N ARG A 195 1.58 -18.41 -12.21
CA ARG A 195 0.66 -18.89 -13.24
C ARG A 195 0.07 -20.25 -12.87
N GLY A 196 -1.26 -20.33 -12.83
CA GLY A 196 -2.00 -21.57 -12.53
C GLY A 196 -2.27 -21.80 -11.06
N TYR A 197 -1.75 -20.94 -10.18
CA TYR A 197 -2.10 -20.90 -8.77
C TYR A 197 -3.49 -20.28 -8.58
N THR A 198 -4.34 -20.88 -7.75
CA THR A 198 -5.69 -20.36 -7.48
C THR A 198 -6.11 -20.62 -6.04
N PHE A 199 -6.65 -19.59 -5.39
CA PHE A 199 -7.27 -19.73 -4.08
C PHE A 199 -8.66 -20.35 -4.17
N ASN A 200 -8.94 -21.29 -3.26
CA ASN A 200 -10.25 -21.92 -3.14
C ASN A 200 -10.69 -22.03 -1.67
N LEU A 201 -11.98 -22.30 -1.46
CA LEU A 201 -12.59 -22.29 -0.14
C LEU A 201 -12.00 -23.35 0.81
N GLU A 202 -11.56 -24.48 0.28
CA GLU A 202 -10.99 -25.55 1.12
C GLU A 202 -9.59 -25.19 1.63
N MET A 203 -8.81 -24.41 0.88
CA MET A 203 -7.54 -23.83 1.36
C MET A 203 -7.81 -22.88 2.53
N VAL A 204 -8.71 -21.91 2.33
CA VAL A 204 -9.05 -20.91 3.36
C VAL A 204 -9.56 -21.55 4.64
N LYS A 205 -10.44 -22.55 4.55
CA LYS A 205 -10.91 -23.31 5.72
C LYS A 205 -9.77 -23.99 6.46
N LYS A 206 -8.80 -24.59 5.76
CA LYS A 206 -7.64 -25.24 6.40
C LYS A 206 -6.80 -24.24 7.17
N TRP A 207 -6.52 -23.06 6.60
CA TRP A 207 -5.77 -22.01 7.30
C TRP A 207 -6.46 -21.57 8.58
N ILE A 208 -7.78 -21.35 8.51
CA ILE A 208 -8.58 -20.94 9.68
C ILE A 208 -8.59 -22.04 10.75
N GLU A 209 -8.80 -23.31 10.38
CA GLU A 209 -8.79 -24.42 11.32
C GLU A 209 -7.42 -24.64 11.96
N GLU A 210 -6.34 -24.50 11.19
CA GLU A 210 -4.98 -24.57 11.71
C GLU A 210 -4.69 -23.40 12.67
N ALA A 211 -5.07 -22.17 12.30
CA ALA A 211 -4.93 -21.00 13.16
C ALA A 211 -5.66 -21.18 14.51
N LYS A 212 -6.89 -21.71 14.51
CA LYS A 212 -7.64 -22.04 15.75
C LYS A 212 -6.89 -22.99 16.67
N SER A 213 -6.06 -23.87 16.13
CA SER A 213 -5.28 -24.82 16.94
C SER A 213 -4.14 -24.14 17.71
N HIS A 214 -3.73 -22.93 17.30
CA HIS A 214 -2.63 -22.15 17.87
C HIS A 214 -3.07 -20.92 18.70
N THR A 215 -4.38 -20.63 18.79
CA THR A 215 -4.93 -19.45 19.48
C THR A 215 -5.67 -19.78 20.78
N LYS A 216 -5.36 -20.91 21.42
CA LYS A 216 -6.02 -21.36 22.65
C LYS A 216 -5.58 -20.60 23.90
#